data_AF-A0ABD4SUM1-F1
#
_entry.id   AF-A0ABD4SUM1-F1
#
_cell.length_a   1.000
_cell.length_b   1.000
_cell.length_c   1.000
_cell.angle_alpha   90.00
_cell.angle_beta   90.00
_cell.angle_gamma   90.00
#
_symmetry.space_group_name_H-M   'P 1'
#
loop_
_entity.id
_entity.type
_entity.pdbx_description
1 polymer ?
#
loop_
_entity_poly.entity_id
_entity_poly.type
_entity_poly.pdbx_seq_one_letter_code
_entity_poly.pdbx_strand_id
1 'polypeptide(L)' 'MLTIQSLVAAGRELVSTKEAAEAILFKEQTLFKWSCFGTGPIQPVRVGRSLRWRVSDLEKLVGGQR' A
#
# COMPACT_ATOMS: atom_id res chain seq x y z
N MET A 1 12.02 -10.47 -0.20
CA MET A 1 10.61 -10.37 -0.61
C MET A 1 9.81 -9.97 0.62
N LEU A 2 9.36 -8.73 0.71
CA LEU A 2 8.46 -8.28 1.77
C LEU A 2 7.06 -8.78 1.46
N THR A 3 6.44 -9.52 2.39
CA THR A 3 5.06 -10.00 2.24
C THR A 3 4.12 -9.17 3.09
N ILE A 4 2.88 -9.05 2.64
CA ILE A 4 1.79 -8.42 3.39
C ILE A 4 1.69 -9.05 4.80
N GLN A 5 1.80 -10.39 4.91
CA GLN A 5 1.74 -11.10 6.19
C GLN A 5 2.85 -10.70 7.16
N SER A 6 4.07 -10.42 6.67
CA SER A 6 5.16 -9.95 7.53
C SER A 6 4.89 -8.55 8.09
N LEU A 7 4.19 -7.69 7.34
CA LEU A 7 3.83 -6.35 7.78
C LEU A 7 2.73 -6.39 8.86
N VAL A 8 1.72 -7.24 8.67
CA VAL A 8 0.66 -7.51 9.65
C VAL A 8 1.26 -8.11 10.93
N ALA A 9 2.12 -9.13 10.81
CA ALA A 9 2.77 -9.76 11.95
C ALA A 9 3.65 -8.81 12.78
N ALA A 10 4.22 -7.78 12.13
CA ALA A 10 4.99 -6.73 12.79
C ALA A 10 4.11 -5.65 13.47
N GLY A 11 2.77 -5.77 13.41
CA GLY A 11 1.84 -4.79 13.95
C GLY A 11 1.86 -3.44 13.21
N ARG A 12 2.38 -3.40 11.97
CA ARG A 12 2.47 -2.18 11.18
C ARG A 12 1.21 -1.99 10.36
N GLU A 13 0.33 -1.11 10.82
CA GLU A 13 -0.93 -0.80 10.09
C GLU A 13 -0.69 0.09 8.86
N LEU A 14 0.35 0.92 8.91
CA LEU A 14 0.68 1.94 7.92
C LEU A 14 2.11 1.76 7.40
N VAL A 15 2.23 1.51 6.11
CA VAL A 15 3.51 1.21 5.45
C VAL A 15 3.91 2.27 4.44
N SER A 16 5.19 2.30 4.11
CA SER A 16 5.74 3.23 3.12
C SER A 16 5.38 2.80 1.70
N THR A 17 5.41 3.72 0.73
CA THR A 17 5.12 3.40 -0.68
C THR A 17 6.00 2.27 -1.23
N LYS A 18 7.28 2.23 -0.85
CA LYS A 18 8.21 1.16 -1.24
C LYS A 18 7.77 -0.21 -0.73
N GLU A 19 7.52 -0.31 0.57
CA GLU A 19 7.08 -1.55 1.22
C GLU A 19 5.73 -2.02 0.63
N ALA A 20 4.80 -1.09 0.41
CA ALA A 20 3.54 -1.37 -0.24
C ALA A 20 3.76 -1.96 -1.64
N ALA A 21 4.57 -1.30 -2.48
CA ALA A 21 4.87 -1.74 -3.85
C ALA A 21 5.49 -3.14 -3.89
N GLU A 22 6.48 -3.41 -3.02
CA GLU A 22 7.09 -4.73 -2.90
C GLU A 22 6.08 -5.80 -2.48
N ALA A 23 5.17 -5.47 -1.56
CA ALA A 23 4.19 -6.41 -1.03
C ALA A 23 3.09 -6.79 -2.05
N ILE A 24 2.73 -5.88 -2.95
CA ILE A 24 1.72 -6.13 -4.01
C ILE A 24 2.35 -6.48 -5.37
N LEU A 25 3.68 -6.57 -5.46
CA LEU A 25 4.43 -6.79 -6.71
C LEU A 25 4.17 -5.74 -7.80
N PHE A 26 3.82 -4.51 -7.41
CA PHE A 26 3.69 -3.39 -8.33
C PHE A 26 4.95 -2.52 -8.34
N LYS A 27 5.05 -1.64 -9.34
CA LYS A 27 6.04 -0.56 -9.34
C LYS A 27 5.57 0.58 -8.43
N GLU A 28 6.50 1.17 -7.68
CA GLU A 28 6.26 2.37 -6.84
C GLU A 28 5.62 3.52 -7.64
N GLN A 29 6.04 3.64 -8.90
CA GLN A 29 5.53 4.62 -9.88
C GLN A 29 3.99 4.56 -10.02
N THR A 30 3.41 3.36 -9.95
CA THR A 30 1.96 3.14 -10.05
C THR A 30 1.25 3.70 -8.82
N LEU A 31 1.79 3.46 -7.63
CA LEU A 31 1.25 3.98 -6.37
C LEU A 31 1.34 5.51 -6.29
N PHE A 32 2.41 6.11 -6.82
CA PHE A 32 2.51 7.57 -6.94
C PHE A 32 1.45 8.14 -7.88
N LYS A 33 1.20 7.49 -9.03
CA LYS A 33 0.12 7.89 -9.94
C LYS A 33 -1.24 7.81 -9.24
N TRP A 34 -1.53 6.72 -8.51
CA TRP A 34 -2.78 6.62 -7.75
C TRP A 34 -2.92 7.72 -6.70
N SER A 35 -1.84 8.04 -5.98
CA SER A 35 -1.83 9.14 -5.02
C SER A 35 -2.05 10.51 -5.66
N CYS A 36 -1.50 10.74 -6.86
CA CYS A 36 -1.50 12.04 -7.51
C CYS A 36 -2.82 12.30 -8.26
N PHE A 37 -3.32 11.29 -8.97
CA PHE A 37 -4.53 11.38 -9.79
C PHE A 37 -5.80 10.97 -9.03
N GLY A 38 -5.68 10.38 -7.84
CA GLY A 38 -6.82 9.84 -7.08
C GLY A 38 -7.52 8.67 -7.79
N THR A 39 -6.92 8.12 -8.85
CA THR A 39 -7.51 7.11 -9.75
C THR A 39 -7.01 5.70 -9.42
N GLY A 40 -6.96 5.36 -8.14
CA GLY A 40 -6.48 4.05 -7.66
C GLY A 40 -7.55 3.29 -6.87
N PRO A 41 -7.50 1.95 -6.84
CA PRO A 41 -8.38 1.13 -5.99
C PRO A 41 -8.13 1.35 -4.50
N ILE A 42 -6.94 1.86 -4.16
CA ILE A 42 -6.51 2.18 -2.81
C ILE A 42 -6.02 3.62 -2.75
N GLN A 43 -6.28 4.30 -1.63
CA GLN A 43 -5.85 5.67 -1.40
C GLN A 43 -4.79 5.73 -0.29
N PRO A 44 -3.79 6.63 -0.42
CA PRO A 44 -2.81 6.81 0.62
C PRO A 44 -3.39 7.60 1.80
N VAL A 45 -3.01 7.20 3.00
CA VAL A 45 -3.26 7.93 4.23
C VAL A 45 -2.18 8.98 4.40
N ARG A 46 -2.58 10.25 4.46
CA ARG A 46 -1.67 11.36 4.76
C ARG A 46 -1.39 11.39 6.25
N VAL A 47 -0.16 11.08 6.63
CA VAL A 47 0.34 11.22 8.01
C VAL A 47 1.36 12.35 8.02
N GLY A 48 0.88 13.54 8.37
CA GLY A 48 1.69 14.77 8.27
C GLY A 48 2.14 15.04 6.84
N ARG A 49 3.47 15.05 6.62
CA ARG A 49 4.09 15.28 5.30
C ARG A 49 4.33 13.99 4.50
N SER A 50 4.07 12.82 5.08
CA SER A 50 4.36 11.52 4.44
C SER A 50 3.09 10.84 3.94
N LEU A 51 3.23 10.16 2.81
CA LEU A 51 2.22 9.25 2.27
C LEU A 51 2.45 7.86 2.85
N ARG A 52 1.42 7.33 3.51
CA ARG A 52 1.39 5.97 4.06
C ARG A 52 0.30 5.17 3.38
N TRP A 53 0.46 3.86 3.31
CA TRP A 53 -0.54 2.94 2.75
C TRP A 53 -1.02 2.01 3.86
N ARG A 54 -2.34 1.78 3.94
CA ARG A 54 -2.87 0.81 4.90
C ARG A 54 -2.63 -0.60 4.42
N VAL A 55 -2.15 -1.45 5.31
CA VAL A 55 -1.95 -2.87 4.99
C VAL A 55 -3.28 -3.56 4.68
N SER A 56 -4.36 -3.23 5.40
CA SER A 56 -5.70 -3.78 5.13
C SER A 56 -6.22 -3.47 3.72
N ASP A 57 -5.93 -2.28 3.17
CA ASP A 57 -6.32 -1.93 1.80
C ASP A 57 -5.46 -2.70 0.77
N LEU A 58 -4.17 -2.91 1.06
CA LEU A 58 -3.29 -3.75 0.24
C LEU A 58 -3.71 -5.23 0.27
N GLU A 59 -4.13 -5.75 1.43
CA GLU A 59 -4.68 -7.09 1.60
C GLU A 59 -5.94 -7.29 0.74
N LYS A 60 -6.87 -6.34 0.77
CA LYS A 60 -8.07 -6.37 -0.07
C LYS A 60 -7.74 -6.34 -1.56
N LEU A 61 -6.73 -5.57 -1.94
CA LEU A 61 -6.28 -5.45 -3.33
C LEU A 61 -5.65 -6.76 -3.85
N VAL A 62 -4.79 -7.40 -3.05
CA VAL A 62 -4.15 -8.67 -3.41
C VAL A 62 -5.10 -9.86 -3.31
N GLY A 63 -5.97 -9.86 -2.30
CA GLY A 63 -6.99 -10.89 -2.07
C GLY A 63 -8.08 -10.94 -3.14
N GLY A 64 -8.07 -10.01 -4.10
CA GLY A 64 -8.95 -10.05 -5.26
C GLY A 64 -10.42 -9.93 -4.88
N GLN A 65 -10.83 -8.83 -4.25
CA GLN A 65 -12.25 -8.47 -4.27
C GLN A 65 -12.68 -8.26 -5.73
N ARG A 66 -13.37 -9.28 -6.24
CA ARG A 66 -14.12 -9.32 -7.49
C ARG A 66 -15.59 -9.08 -7.19
#